data_AF-A0A3D1ZFK0-F1
#
_entry.id   AF-A0A3D1ZFK0-F1
#
_cell.length_a   1.000
_cell.length_b   1.000
_cell.length_c   1.000
_cell.angle_alpha   90.00
_cell.angle_beta   90.00
_cell.angle_gamma   90.00
#
_symmetry.space_group_name_H-M   'P 1'
#
loop_
_entity.id
_entity.type
_entity.pdbx_description
1 polymer ?
#
loop_
_entity_poly.entity_id
_entity_poly.type
_entity_poly.pdbx_seq_one_letter_code
_entity_poly.pdbx_strand_id
1 'polypeptide(L)' 'MSFFPLTKEQQTWKDRAAGIAERVLAPNAERVDRDRSYPQKSLDALKAEGLLGLRVSEEH' A
#
# COMPACT_ATOMS: atom_id res chain seq x y z
N MET A 1 10.14 17.00 24.05
CA MET A 1 9.62 16.06 23.02
C MET A 1 10.71 15.88 22.00
N SER A 2 11.21 14.66 21.81
CA SER A 2 12.19 14.38 20.76
C SER A 2 11.46 14.13 19.45
N PHE A 3 11.79 14.90 18.42
CA PHE A 3 11.31 14.70 17.07
C PHE A 3 12.20 13.66 16.38
N PHE A 4 11.60 12.55 15.93
CA PHE A 4 12.28 11.51 15.18
C PHE A 4 11.74 11.52 13.74
N PRO A 5 12.41 12.20 12.80
CA PRO A 5 11.97 12.20 11.41
C PRO A 5 12.11 10.81 10.80
N LEU A 6 11.30 10.52 9.80
CA LEU A 6 11.47 9.32 8.97
C LEU A 6 12.81 9.38 8.25
N THR A 7 13.43 8.21 8.07
CA THR A 7 14.54 8.08 7.13
C THR A 7 14.05 8.30 5.70
N LYS A 8 14.97 8.60 4.79
CA LYS A 8 14.65 8.76 3.36
C LYS A 8 13.94 7.53 2.77
N GLU A 9 14.35 6.34 3.19
CA GLU A 9 13.75 5.08 2.77
C GLU A 9 12.32 4.94 3.28
N GLN A 10 12.09 5.20 4.57
CA GLN A 10 10.75 5.20 5.16
C GLN A 10 9.83 6.23 4.50
N GLN A 11 10.35 7.41 4.19
CA GLN A 11 9.61 8.44 3.46
C GLN A 11 9.24 7.95 2.05
N THR A 12 10.17 7.30 1.35
CA THR A 12 9.93 6.71 0.01
C THR A 12 8.82 5.65 0.05
N TRP A 13 8.79 4.80 1.07
CA TRP A 13 7.71 3.82 1.25
C TRP A 13 6.37 4.50 1.52
N LYS A 14 6.37 5.53 2.36
CA LYS A 14 5.16 6.32 2.64
C LYS A 14 4.61 6.97 1.36
N ASP A 15 5.47 7.58 0.55
CA ASP A 15 5.05 8.26 -0.68
C ASP A 15 4.49 7.26 -1.71
N ARG A 16 5.11 6.08 -1.86
CA ARG A 16 4.58 4.99 -2.69
C ARG A 16 3.24 4.49 -2.20
N ALA A 17 3.10 4.28 -0.90
CA ALA A 17 1.85 3.84 -0.28
C ALA A 17 0.71 4.86 -0.48
N ALA A 18 1.01 6.15 -0.36
CA ALA A 18 0.05 7.22 -0.64
C ALA A 18 -0.36 7.22 -2.12
N GLY A 19 0.61 7.12 -3.03
CA GLY A 19 0.34 7.11 -4.47
C GLY A 19 -0.55 5.94 -4.90
N ILE A 20 -0.29 4.72 -4.42
CA ILE A 20 -1.16 3.56 -4.74
C ILE A 20 -2.55 3.70 -4.11
N ALA A 21 -2.64 4.28 -2.91
CA ALA A 21 -3.91 4.49 -2.22
C ALA A 21 -4.83 5.41 -3.04
N GLU A 22 -4.31 6.52 -3.55
CA GLU A 22 -5.05 7.48 -4.36
C GLU A 22 -5.41 6.91 -5.75
N ARG A 23 -4.45 6.28 -6.43
CA ARG A 23 -4.61 5.89 -7.84
C ARG A 23 -5.40 4.59 -8.04
N VAL A 24 -5.40 3.69 -7.06
CA VAL A 24 -6.06 2.36 -7.18
C VAL A 24 -7.03 2.09 -6.04
N LEU A 25 -6.65 2.24 -4.77
CA LEU A 25 -7.50 1.77 -3.69
C LEU A 25 -8.75 2.63 -3.54
N ALA A 26 -8.59 3.96 -3.44
CA ALA A 26 -9.69 4.88 -3.20
C ALA A 26 -10.79 4.80 -4.27
N PRO A 27 -10.49 4.78 -5.59
CA PRO A 27 -11.53 4.65 -6.63
C PRO A 27 -12.28 3.31 -6.60
N ASN A 28 -11.70 2.26 -6.01
CA ASN A 28 -12.33 0.93 -5.95
C ASN A 28 -13.02 0.64 -4.61
N ALA A 29 -12.73 1.42 -3.56
CA ALA A 29 -13.15 1.12 -2.18
C ALA A 29 -14.69 1.05 -2.03
N GLU A 30 -15.41 2.06 -2.51
CA GLU A 30 -16.88 2.11 -2.42
C GLU A 30 -17.53 0.91 -3.11
N ARG A 31 -17.07 0.60 -4.33
CA ARG A 31 -17.58 -0.54 -5.11
C ARG A 31 -17.31 -1.86 -4.39
N VAL A 32 -16.10 -2.06 -3.86
CA VAL A 32 -15.71 -3.27 -3.15
C VAL A 32 -16.59 -3.50 -1.92
N ASP A 33 -16.82 -2.45 -1.14
CA ASP A 33 -17.64 -2.49 0.08
C ASP A 33 -19.10 -2.80 -0.25
N ARG A 34 -19.70 -2.01 -1.16
CA ARG A 34 -21.09 -2.19 -1.59
C ARG A 34 -21.35 -3.59 -2.14
N ASP A 35 -20.45 -4.08 -2.99
CA ASP A 35 -20.61 -5.37 -3.67
C ASP A 35 -20.17 -6.56 -2.79
N ARG A 36 -19.61 -6.31 -1.60
CA ARG A 36 -18.99 -7.31 -0.70
C ARG A 36 -18.02 -8.23 -1.44
N SER A 37 -17.27 -7.65 -2.37
CA SER A 37 -16.42 -8.40 -3.30
C SER A 37 -14.98 -8.49 -2.79
N TYR A 38 -14.28 -9.57 -3.14
CA TYR A 38 -12.85 -9.68 -2.83
C TYR A 38 -12.03 -8.68 -3.67
N PRO A 39 -11.21 -7.81 -3.06
CA PRO A 39 -10.54 -6.71 -3.76
C PRO A 39 -9.26 -7.14 -4.47
N GLN A 40 -9.32 -8.19 -5.31
CA GLN A 40 -8.16 -8.78 -5.99
C GLN A 40 -7.30 -7.71 -6.70
N LYS A 41 -7.94 -6.83 -7.48
CA LYS A 41 -7.25 -5.76 -8.21
C LYS A 41 -6.44 -4.82 -7.31
N SER A 42 -6.97 -4.47 -6.14
CA SER A 42 -6.26 -3.61 -5.19
C SER A 42 -5.08 -4.33 -4.57
N LEU A 43 -5.24 -5.61 -4.25
CA LEU A 43 -4.18 -6.45 -3.68
C LEU A 43 -3.05 -6.72 -4.69
N ASP A 44 -3.39 -6.99 -5.95
CA ASP A 44 -2.41 -7.15 -7.03
C ASP A 44 -1.58 -5.88 -7.21
N ALA A 45 -2.21 -4.72 -7.11
CA ALA A 45 -1.51 -3.45 -7.24
C ALA A 45 -0.59 -3.15 -6.04
N LEU A 46 -1.00 -3.51 -4.82
CA LEU A 46 -0.13 -3.45 -3.63
C LEU A 46 1.06 -4.40 -3.76
N LYS A 47 0.85 -5.61 -4.32
CA LYS A 47 1.91 -6.59 -4.58
C LYS A 47 2.92 -6.06 -5.60
N ALA A 48 2.45 -5.51 -6.72
CA ALA A 48 3.30 -4.94 -7.76
C ALA A 48 4.15 -3.77 -7.23
N GLU A 49 3.61 -3.03 -6.25
CA GLU A 49 4.32 -2.00 -5.51
C GLU A 49 5.14 -2.55 -4.34
N GLY A 50 5.36 -3.85 -4.19
CA GLY A 50 6.18 -4.42 -3.11
C GLY A 50 5.70 -4.05 -1.70
N LEU A 51 4.42 -3.70 -1.53
CA LEU A 51 3.83 -3.31 -0.25
C LEU A 51 3.21 -4.51 0.50
N LEU A 52 3.36 -5.72 -0.04
CA LEU A 52 3.04 -6.98 0.65
C LEU A 52 4.32 -7.63 1.13
N GLY A 53 4.28 -8.23 2.33
CA GLY A 53 5.43 -8.95 2.86
C GLY A 53 6.61 -8.04 3.25
N LEU A 54 6.37 -6.78 3.64
CA LEU A 54 7.42 -5.80 3.98
C LEU A 54 8.47 -6.24 5.02
N ARG A 55 8.19 -7.29 5.81
CA ARG A 55 9.10 -7.85 6.83
C ARG A 55 9.62 -9.23 6.46
N VAL A 56 9.23 -9.74 5.31
CA VAL A 56 9.68 -11.03 4.78
C VAL A 56 11.01 -10.79 4.08
N SER A 57 11.97 -11.68 4.28
CA SER A 57 13.23 -11.64 3.54
C SER A 57 12.98 -11.90 2.06
N GLU A 58 13.86 -11.41 1.19
CA GLU A 58 13.72 -11.62 -0.26
C GLU A 58 13.80 -13.08 -0.69
N GLU A 59 14.33 -13.95 0.17
CA GLU A 59 14.46 -15.39 -0.08
C GLU A 59 13.13 -16.16 0.04
N HIS A 60 12.05 -15.53 0.52
CA HIS A 60 10.78 -16.16 0.87
C HIS A 60 9.59 -15.51 0.15
#